data_AF-A0A947QQ76-F1
#
_entry.id   AF-A0A947QQ76-F1
#
_cell.length_a   1.000
_cell.length_b   1.000
_cell.length_c   1.000
_cell.angle_alpha   90.00
_cell.angle_beta   90.00
_cell.angle_gamma   90.00
#
_symmetry.space_group_name_H-M   'P 1'
#
loop_
_entity.id
_entity.type
_entity.pdbx_description
1 polymer ?
#
loop_
_entity_poly.entity_id
_entity_poly.type
_entity_poly.pdbx_seq_one_letter_code
_entity_poly.pdbx_strand_id
1 'polypeptide(L)'
;MSKSLTKLIDTALIPAAVMICGKVAGLWFANTVFKLDWGILNDPNNFFSVKVVYPTLDQQITATSYSNIVMFLFVFIGFLAILIRAVFFSSAKISPKTIAKLATSNLLNLVGDSFEIYFQASVWLIVLWLSLLALLVNVILARAFPWTGVLSLCCTFLATIILLRDVYKEITKAKNNLNKTVTENLQGA
;
A
#
# COMPACT_ATOMS: atom_id res chain seq x y z
N MET A 1 -14.54 21.64 -4.17
CA MET A 1 -13.33 20.88 -3.78
C MET A 1 -12.28 21.04 -4.86
N SER A 2 -11.00 21.19 -4.48
CA SER A 2 -9.89 21.17 -5.44
C SER A 2 -9.87 19.82 -6.18
N LYS A 3 -9.66 19.82 -7.50
CA LYS A 3 -9.60 18.59 -8.33
C LYS A 3 -8.61 17.56 -7.78
N SER A 4 -7.54 18.01 -7.12
CA SER A 4 -6.54 17.15 -6.51
C SER A 4 -7.05 16.39 -5.28
N LEU A 5 -7.94 17.00 -4.48
CA LEU A 5 -8.47 16.38 -3.27
C LEU A 5 -9.44 15.25 -3.62
N THR A 6 -10.30 15.46 -4.61
CA THR A 6 -11.21 14.42 -5.12
C THR A 6 -10.43 13.22 -5.67
N LYS A 7 -9.38 13.47 -6.47
CA LYS A 7 -8.53 12.40 -7.01
C LYS A 7 -7.81 11.60 -5.94
N LEU A 8 -7.42 12.25 -4.83
CA LEU A 8 -6.79 11.57 -3.69
C LEU A 8 -7.76 10.61 -3.00
N ILE A 9 -9.00 11.06 -2.76
CA ILE A 9 -10.04 10.24 -2.12
C ILE A 9 -10.35 9.00 -2.98
N ASP A 10 -10.55 9.19 -4.29
CA ASP A 10 -10.87 8.09 -5.19
C ASP A 10 -9.72 7.06 -5.26
N THR A 11 -8.48 7.53 -5.26
CA THR A 11 -7.29 6.66 -5.29
C THR A 11 -7.07 5.94 -3.96
N ALA A 12 -7.46 6.55 -2.84
CA ALA A 12 -7.31 5.99 -1.50
C ALA A 12 -8.39 4.95 -1.14
N LEU A 13 -9.53 4.97 -1.84
CA LEU A 13 -10.64 4.04 -1.58
C LEU A 13 -10.23 2.57 -1.77
N ILE A 14 -9.48 2.27 -2.83
CA ILE A 14 -9.01 0.92 -3.14
C ILE A 14 -8.10 0.35 -2.03
N PRO A 15 -6.98 1.00 -1.65
CA PRO A 15 -6.12 0.46 -0.59
C PRO A 15 -6.83 0.39 0.77
N ALA A 16 -7.75 1.31 1.07
CA ALA A 16 -8.56 1.24 2.28
C ALA A 16 -9.51 0.03 2.27
N ALA A 17 -10.18 -0.24 1.15
CA ALA A 17 -11.02 -1.43 0.99
C ALA A 17 -10.20 -2.71 1.13
N VAL A 18 -9.03 -2.79 0.50
CA VAL A 18 -8.10 -3.93 0.62
C VAL A 18 -7.67 -4.14 2.06
N MET A 19 -7.40 -3.08 2.81
CA MET A 19 -7.06 -3.16 4.24
C MET A 19 -8.21 -3.79 5.06
N ILE A 20 -9.44 -3.30 4.88
CA ILE A 20 -10.61 -3.83 5.61
C ILE A 20 -10.87 -5.30 5.23
N CYS A 21 -10.89 -5.61 3.93
CA CYS A 21 -11.07 -6.97 3.43
C CYS A 21 -9.97 -7.91 3.94
N GLY A 22 -8.71 -7.45 3.93
CA GLY A 22 -7.57 -8.21 4.45
C GLY A 22 -7.69 -8.51 5.94
N LYS A 23 -8.22 -7.56 6.73
CA LYS A 23 -8.47 -7.77 8.16
C LYS A 23 -9.56 -8.81 8.41
N VAL A 24 -10.68 -8.72 7.69
CA VAL A 24 -11.79 -9.69 7.80
C VAL A 24 -11.35 -11.08 7.36
N ALA A 25 -10.68 -11.18 6.20
CA ALA A 25 -10.13 -12.43 5.69
C ALA A 25 -9.08 -13.01 6.65
N GLY A 26 -8.24 -12.16 7.24
CA GLY A 26 -7.25 -12.55 8.23
C GLY A 26 -7.86 -13.10 9.53
N LEU A 27 -8.97 -12.51 10.00
CA LEU A 27 -9.70 -13.02 11.17
C LEU A 27 -10.32 -14.39 10.85
N TRP A 28 -10.97 -14.52 9.70
CA TRP A 28 -11.52 -15.79 9.26
C TRP A 28 -10.44 -16.87 9.11
N PHE A 29 -9.30 -16.52 8.51
CA PHE A 29 -8.14 -17.40 8.39
C PHE A 29 -7.60 -17.83 9.76
N ALA A 30 -7.39 -16.89 10.68
CA ALA A 30 -6.87 -17.19 12.01
C ALA A 30 -7.81 -18.12 12.79
N ASN A 31 -9.12 -17.86 12.76
CA ASN A 31 -10.11 -18.69 13.46
C ASN A 31 -10.14 -20.12 12.90
N THR A 32 -10.03 -20.27 11.58
CA THR A 32 -10.06 -21.58 10.91
C THR A 32 -8.78 -22.38 11.15
N VAL A 33 -7.61 -21.73 11.04
CA VAL A 33 -6.31 -22.41 11.16
C VAL A 33 -5.99 -22.79 12.61
N PHE A 34 -6.22 -21.87 13.55
CA PHE A 34 -5.91 -22.09 14.96
C PHE A 34 -7.07 -22.71 15.75
N LYS A 35 -8.19 -23.02 15.09
CA LYS A 35 -9.41 -23.57 15.70
C LYS A 35 -9.81 -22.82 16.97
N LEU A 36 -9.87 -21.50 16.86
CA LEU A 36 -10.16 -20.62 17.99
C LEU A 36 -11.65 -20.68 18.32
N ASP A 37 -11.96 -20.78 19.62
CA ASP A 37 -13.34 -20.65 20.09
C ASP A 37 -13.73 -19.19 20.02
N TRP A 38 -14.56 -18.82 19.05
CA TRP A 38 -14.98 -17.44 18.84
C TRP A 38 -16.48 -17.30 19.00
N GLY A 39 -16.90 -16.22 19.65
CA GLY A 39 -18.29 -15.82 19.80
C GLY A 39 -18.52 -14.42 19.25
N ILE A 40 -19.79 -14.09 19.03
CA ILE A 40 -20.23 -12.73 18.73
C ILE A 40 -20.97 -12.22 19.96
N LEU A 41 -20.46 -11.16 20.57
CA LEU A 41 -21.22 -10.42 21.59
C LEU A 41 -21.79 -9.15 20.96
N ASN A 42 -23.06 -8.91 21.24
CA ASN A 42 -23.72 -7.65 20.95
C ASN A 42 -23.60 -6.75 22.19
N ASP A 43 -22.76 -5.72 22.11
CA ASP A 43 -22.61 -4.73 23.19
C ASP A 43 -23.18 -3.38 22.72
N PRO A 44 -24.42 -3.04 23.11
CA PRO A 44 -25.09 -1.82 22.64
C PRO A 44 -24.43 -0.52 23.15
N ASN A 45 -23.52 -0.58 24.13
CA ASN A 45 -22.89 0.60 24.72
C ASN A 45 -21.55 0.98 24.07
N ASN A 46 -21.10 0.23 23.06
CA ASN A 46 -19.84 0.45 22.38
C ASN A 46 -20.05 0.95 20.94
N PHE A 47 -19.11 1.74 20.42
CA PHE A 47 -19.14 2.30 19.05
C PHE A 47 -19.38 1.26 17.95
N PHE A 48 -18.98 0.01 18.18
CA PHE A 48 -19.33 -1.13 17.35
C PHE A 48 -20.18 -2.10 18.17
N SER A 49 -21.44 -2.24 17.78
CA SER A 49 -22.41 -3.11 18.48
C SER A 49 -22.01 -4.58 18.38
N VAL A 50 -21.35 -4.99 17.30
CA VAL A 50 -20.94 -6.38 17.07
C VAL A 50 -19.44 -6.50 17.29
N LYS A 51 -19.03 -7.32 18.27
CA LYS A 51 -17.62 -7.62 18.54
C LYS A 51 -17.38 -9.12 18.50
N VAL A 52 -16.27 -9.51 17.88
CA VAL A 52 -15.75 -10.88 17.96
C VAL A 52 -14.98 -11.01 19.26
N VAL A 53 -15.34 -12.03 20.05
CA VAL A 53 -14.85 -12.21 21.41
C VAL A 53 -14.34 -13.63 21.57
N TYR A 54 -13.28 -13.76 22.34
CA TYR A 54 -12.61 -15.04 22.60
C TYR A 54 -12.64 -15.33 24.10
N PRO A 55 -12.85 -16.59 24.52
CA PRO A 55 -12.88 -16.98 25.93
C PRO A 55 -11.58 -16.69 26.67
N THR A 56 -10.44 -16.79 25.98
CA THR A 56 -9.11 -16.59 26.58
C THR A 56 -8.35 -15.45 25.91
N LEU A 57 -7.54 -14.75 26.71
CA LEU A 57 -6.70 -13.66 26.23
C LEU A 57 -5.71 -14.14 25.16
N ASP A 58 -5.17 -15.35 25.30
CA ASP A 58 -4.23 -15.93 24.34
C ASP A 58 -4.87 -16.16 22.96
N GLN A 59 -6.11 -16.63 22.92
CA GLN A 59 -6.86 -16.78 21.67
C GLN A 59 -7.14 -15.42 21.03
N GLN A 60 -7.47 -14.40 21.84
CA GLN A 60 -7.67 -13.03 21.35
C GLN A 60 -6.39 -12.43 20.76
N ILE A 61 -5.25 -12.58 21.44
CA ILE A 61 -3.94 -12.11 20.97
C ILE A 61 -3.55 -12.83 19.69
N THR A 62 -3.78 -14.15 19.62
CA THR A 62 -3.51 -14.96 18.44
C THR A 62 -4.34 -14.48 17.24
N ALA A 63 -5.67 -14.43 17.37
CA ALA A 63 -6.55 -13.97 16.30
C ALA A 63 -6.18 -12.57 15.79
N THR A 64 -5.92 -11.64 16.72
CA THR A 64 -5.61 -10.24 16.39
C THR A 64 -4.26 -10.12 15.70
N SER A 65 -3.23 -10.85 16.16
CA SER A 65 -1.88 -10.81 15.60
C SER A 65 -1.84 -11.34 14.17
N TYR A 66 -2.39 -12.53 13.93
CA TYR A 66 -2.38 -13.13 12.60
C TYR A 66 -3.28 -12.37 11.62
N SER A 67 -4.45 -11.91 12.06
CA SER A 67 -5.30 -11.08 11.20
C SER A 67 -4.68 -9.72 10.86
N ASN A 68 -3.93 -9.11 11.79
CA ASN A 68 -3.17 -7.89 11.52
C ASN A 68 -2.04 -8.13 10.50
N ILE A 69 -1.35 -9.27 10.56
CA ILE A 69 -0.34 -9.63 9.56
C ILE A 69 -0.96 -9.84 8.18
N VAL A 70 -2.05 -10.59 8.09
CA VAL A 70 -2.72 -10.84 6.80
C VAL A 70 -3.21 -9.51 6.19
N MET A 71 -3.81 -8.65 7.00
CA MET A 71 -4.17 -7.28 6.60
C MET A 71 -2.95 -6.50 6.07
N PHE A 72 -1.86 -6.48 6.83
CA PHE A 72 -0.63 -5.78 6.44
C PHE A 72 -0.07 -6.34 5.12
N LEU A 73 -0.03 -7.66 4.97
CA LEU A 73 0.44 -8.33 3.75
C LEU A 73 -0.41 -7.95 2.53
N PHE A 74 -1.72 -7.88 2.66
CA PHE A 74 -2.60 -7.49 1.54
C PHE A 74 -2.30 -6.07 1.06
N VAL A 75 -2.16 -5.13 1.99
CA VAL A 75 -1.80 -3.74 1.67
C VAL A 75 -0.38 -3.67 1.09
N PHE A 76 0.57 -4.40 1.67
CA PHE A 76 1.96 -4.46 1.23
C PHE A 76 2.11 -5.04 -0.18
N ILE A 77 1.41 -6.13 -0.49
CA ILE A 77 1.39 -6.75 -1.82
C ILE A 77 0.78 -5.79 -2.85
N GLY A 78 -0.32 -5.12 -2.51
CA GLY A 78 -0.90 -4.12 -3.40
C GLY A 78 0.03 -2.93 -3.64
N PHE A 79 0.75 -2.46 -2.60
CA PHE A 79 1.79 -1.45 -2.75
C PHE A 79 2.92 -1.93 -3.66
N LEU A 80 3.42 -3.15 -3.48
CA LEU A 80 4.44 -3.74 -4.35
C LEU A 80 3.99 -3.83 -5.80
N ALA A 81 2.73 -4.17 -6.06
CA ALA A 81 2.19 -4.20 -7.42
C ALA A 81 2.24 -2.82 -8.08
N ILE A 82 1.88 -1.75 -7.37
CA ILE A 82 1.99 -0.38 -7.87
C ILE A 82 3.46 0.04 -8.04
N LEU A 83 4.33 -0.35 -7.11
CA LEU A 83 5.76 -0.03 -7.18
C LEU A 83 6.44 -0.71 -8.39
N ILE A 84 6.12 -1.97 -8.66
CA ILE A 84 6.58 -2.68 -9.86
C ILE A 84 6.08 -1.95 -11.11
N ARG A 85 4.81 -1.51 -11.11
CA ARG A 85 4.27 -0.69 -12.20
C ARG A 85 5.04 0.62 -12.39
N ALA A 86 5.42 1.29 -11.31
CA ALA A 86 6.23 2.52 -11.35
C ALA A 86 7.64 2.27 -11.92
N VAL A 87 8.32 1.22 -11.44
CA VAL A 87 9.71 0.94 -11.82
C VAL A 87 9.83 0.53 -13.29
N PHE A 88 8.91 -0.33 -13.77
CA PHE A 88 8.98 -0.95 -15.10
C PHE A 88 8.14 -0.26 -16.18
N PHE A 89 7.02 0.37 -15.83
CA PHE A 89 6.04 0.91 -16.79
C PHE A 89 5.86 2.43 -16.69
N SER A 90 6.76 3.14 -16.01
CA SER A 90 6.81 4.61 -16.03
C SER A 90 7.19 5.10 -17.43
N SER A 91 6.35 5.97 -18.01
CA SER A 91 6.44 6.53 -19.37
C SER A 91 7.82 7.14 -19.70
N ALA A 92 8.60 7.52 -18.69
CA ALA A 92 9.96 8.04 -18.83
C ALA A 92 11.00 6.99 -19.30
N LYS A 93 10.74 5.68 -19.16
CA LYS A 93 11.65 4.60 -19.54
C LYS A 93 11.18 3.78 -20.75
N ILE A 94 9.96 4.01 -21.22
CA ILE A 94 9.39 3.19 -22.29
C ILE A 94 9.91 3.71 -23.63
N SER A 95 10.81 2.95 -24.27
CA SER A 95 11.26 3.25 -25.62
C SER A 95 10.07 3.27 -26.60
N PRO A 96 10.09 4.08 -27.68
CA PRO A 96 9.00 4.14 -28.66
C PRO A 96 8.62 2.76 -29.23
N LYS A 97 9.60 1.84 -29.34
CA LYS A 97 9.40 0.45 -29.76
C LYS A 97 8.58 -0.37 -28.77
N THR A 98 8.71 -0.09 -27.47
CA THR A 98 7.98 -0.77 -26.40
C THR A 98 6.54 -0.24 -26.31
N ILE A 99 6.31 1.06 -26.52
CA ILE A 99 4.95 1.64 -26.64
C ILE A 99 4.20 0.98 -27.81
N ALA A 100 4.84 0.84 -28.97
CA ALA A 100 4.25 0.18 -30.13
C ALA A 100 3.87 -1.28 -29.83
N LYS A 101 4.69 -2.01 -29.07
CA LYS A 101 4.43 -3.41 -28.70
C LYS A 101 3.34 -3.57 -27.63
N LEU A 102 3.21 -2.60 -26.70
CA LEU A 102 2.10 -2.56 -25.75
C LEU A 102 0.79 -2.13 -26.43
N ALA A 103 0.86 -1.27 -27.45
CA ALA A 103 -0.28 -0.86 -28.26
C ALA A 103 -0.87 -2.01 -29.06
N THR A 104 -0.03 -2.83 -29.68
CA THR A 104 -0.49 -4.04 -30.38
C THR A 104 -1.07 -5.10 -29.43
N SER A 105 -0.76 -5.02 -28.13
CA SER A 105 -1.23 -5.95 -27.11
C SER A 105 -2.40 -5.41 -26.28
N ASN A 106 -2.97 -4.26 -26.65
CA ASN A 106 -4.08 -3.60 -25.94
C ASN A 106 -3.79 -3.28 -24.46
N LEU A 107 -2.51 -3.13 -24.11
CA LEU A 107 -2.01 -2.87 -22.74
C LEU A 107 -1.70 -1.39 -22.51
N LEU A 108 -2.22 -0.48 -23.34
CA LEU A 108 -1.98 0.96 -23.23
C LEU A 108 -2.41 1.53 -21.87
N ASN A 109 -3.45 0.95 -21.26
CA ASN A 109 -3.95 1.34 -19.93
C ASN A 109 -2.92 1.15 -18.80
N LEU A 110 -1.84 0.37 -19.02
CA LEU A 110 -0.74 0.23 -18.07
C LEU A 110 0.23 1.43 -18.11
N VAL A 111 0.31 2.14 -19.25
CA VAL A 111 1.15 3.31 -19.47
C VAL A 111 0.44 4.53 -18.89
N GLY A 112 0.63 4.77 -17.59
CA GLY A 112 0.18 5.98 -16.94
C GLY A 112 1.22 7.09 -17.06
N ASP A 113 0.79 8.35 -16.94
CA ASP A 113 1.71 9.45 -16.68
C ASP A 113 2.52 9.10 -15.42
N SER A 114 3.85 9.26 -15.47
CA SER A 114 4.75 8.94 -14.36
C SER A 114 4.27 9.59 -13.06
N PHE A 115 3.72 10.81 -13.17
CA PHE A 115 3.12 11.53 -12.05
C PHE A 115 1.96 10.78 -11.39
N GLU A 116 1.05 10.19 -12.18
CA GLU A 116 -0.12 9.48 -11.67
C GLU A 116 0.26 8.17 -10.98
N ILE A 117 1.24 7.45 -11.53
CA ILE A 117 1.71 6.20 -10.93
C ILE A 117 2.42 6.47 -9.60
N TYR A 118 3.28 7.50 -9.52
CA TYR A 118 3.94 7.87 -8.26
C TYR A 118 2.97 8.47 -7.23
N PHE A 119 1.94 9.20 -7.69
CA PHE A 119 0.87 9.66 -6.82
C PHE A 119 0.11 8.48 -6.21
N GLN A 120 -0.28 7.50 -7.03
CA GLN A 120 -0.92 6.27 -6.57
C GLN A 120 -0.02 5.51 -5.59
N ALA A 121 1.27 5.33 -5.91
CA ALA A 121 2.23 4.67 -5.02
C ALA A 121 2.34 5.37 -3.65
N SER A 122 2.32 6.71 -3.65
CA SER A 122 2.34 7.52 -2.41
C SER A 122 1.08 7.30 -1.57
N VAL A 123 -0.10 7.23 -2.21
CA VAL A 123 -1.36 6.93 -1.50
C VAL A 123 -1.32 5.54 -0.87
N TRP A 124 -0.84 4.53 -1.60
CA TRP A 124 -0.66 3.18 -1.06
C TRP A 124 0.34 3.15 0.11
N LEU A 125 1.42 3.93 0.02
CA LEU A 125 2.39 4.04 1.11
C LEU A 125 1.77 4.67 2.37
N ILE A 126 0.94 5.70 2.22
CA ILE A 126 0.21 6.31 3.35
C ILE A 126 -0.70 5.29 4.04
N VAL A 127 -1.45 4.49 3.26
CA VAL A 127 -2.30 3.43 3.83
C VAL A 127 -1.46 2.32 4.49
N LEU A 128 -0.29 2.00 3.94
CA LEU A 128 0.64 1.06 4.58
C LEU A 128 1.11 1.58 5.94
N TRP A 129 1.48 2.87 6.03
CA TRP A 129 1.80 3.52 7.32
C TRP A 129 0.62 3.54 8.28
N LEU A 130 -0.60 3.78 7.79
CA LEU A 130 -1.81 3.74 8.61
C LEU A 130 -2.06 2.34 9.18
N SER A 131 -1.85 1.30 8.36
CA SER A 131 -1.98 -0.10 8.77
C SER A 131 -0.94 -0.48 9.85
N LEU A 132 0.29 0.01 9.71
CA LEU A 132 1.34 -0.13 10.73
C LEU A 132 0.94 0.56 12.04
N LEU A 133 0.42 1.79 11.97
CA LEU A 133 -0.02 2.52 13.17
C LEU A 133 -1.14 1.76 13.90
N ALA A 134 -2.14 1.26 13.16
CA ALA A 134 -3.20 0.43 13.74
C ALA A 134 -2.66 -0.84 14.41
N LEU A 135 -1.65 -1.47 13.81
CA LEU A 135 -0.99 -2.64 14.37
C LEU A 135 -0.19 -2.28 15.64
N LEU A 136 0.57 -1.17 15.63
CA LEU A 136 1.32 -0.69 16.80
C LEU A 136 0.40 -0.37 17.97
N VAL A 137 -0.75 0.25 17.73
CA VAL A 137 -1.77 0.47 18.78
C VAL A 137 -2.20 -0.86 19.40
N ASN A 138 -2.42 -1.90 18.59
CA ASN A 138 -2.75 -3.23 19.13
C ASN A 138 -1.60 -3.86 19.93
N VAL A 139 -0.35 -3.64 19.54
CA VAL A 139 0.82 -4.13 20.27
C VAL A 139 0.96 -3.39 21.62
N ILE A 140 0.82 -2.07 21.64
CA ILE A 140 0.91 -1.25 22.87
C ILE A 140 -0.20 -1.63 23.86
N LEU A 141 -1.41 -1.93 23.36
CA LEU A 141 -2.53 -2.40 24.18
C LEU A 141 -2.42 -3.88 24.60
N ALA A 142 -1.29 -4.55 24.34
CA ALA A 142 -1.07 -5.97 24.59
C ALA A 142 -2.12 -6.90 23.94
N ARG A 143 -2.72 -6.46 22.83
CA ARG A 143 -3.69 -7.23 22.03
C ARG A 143 -3.06 -7.95 20.84
N ALA A 144 -1.78 -7.72 20.58
CA ALA A 144 -1.04 -8.39 19.51
C ALA A 144 0.41 -8.67 19.94
N PHE A 145 1.03 -9.69 19.34
CA PHE A 145 2.41 -10.02 19.65
C PHE A 145 3.39 -8.93 19.17
N PRO A 146 4.40 -8.54 19.97
CA PRO A 146 5.34 -7.48 19.63
C PRO A 146 6.12 -7.72 18.33
N TRP A 147 6.44 -8.99 18.03
CA TRP A 147 7.18 -9.35 16.82
C TRP A 147 6.43 -8.94 15.52
N THR A 148 5.09 -8.92 15.55
CA THR A 148 4.29 -8.49 14.40
C THR A 148 4.48 -6.99 14.11
N GLY A 149 4.70 -6.19 15.16
CA GLY A 149 5.00 -4.77 15.08
C GLY A 149 6.36 -4.52 14.46
N VAL A 150 7.40 -5.19 14.97
CA VAL A 150 8.76 -5.04 14.47
C VAL A 150 8.87 -5.46 13.00
N LEU A 151 8.26 -6.59 12.62
CA LEU A 151 8.26 -7.06 11.23
C LEU A 151 7.62 -6.04 10.29
N SER A 152 6.42 -5.56 10.63
CA SER A 152 5.67 -4.61 9.81
C SER A 152 6.38 -3.25 9.71
N LEU A 153 7.03 -2.83 10.79
CA LEU A 153 7.85 -1.62 10.84
C LEU A 153 9.01 -1.72 9.84
N CYS A 154 9.80 -2.79 9.92
CA CYS A 154 10.92 -3.03 9.00
C CYS A 154 10.47 -3.03 7.54
N CYS A 155 9.38 -3.75 7.21
CA CYS A 155 8.84 -3.79 5.85
C CYS A 155 8.37 -2.41 5.35
N THR A 156 7.70 -1.62 6.20
CA THR A 156 7.20 -0.29 5.84
C THR A 156 8.34 0.70 5.62
N PHE A 157 9.39 0.66 6.45
CA PHE A 157 10.59 1.46 6.26
C PHE A 157 11.31 1.12 4.96
N LEU A 158 11.50 -0.18 4.67
CA LEU A 158 12.09 -0.62 3.41
C LEU A 158 11.28 -0.15 2.20
N ALA A 159 9.96 -0.30 2.24
CA ALA A 159 9.05 0.20 1.20
C ALA A 159 9.21 1.71 0.96
N THR A 160 9.29 2.48 2.04
CA THR A 160 9.48 3.94 2.00
C THR A 160 10.80 4.31 1.32
N ILE A 161 11.90 3.65 1.72
CA ILE A 161 13.24 3.91 1.15
C ILE A 161 13.27 3.56 -0.35
N ILE A 162 12.69 2.43 -0.75
CA ILE A 162 12.66 2.00 -2.16
C ILE A 162 11.91 3.03 -3.00
N LEU A 163 10.72 3.48 -2.55
CA LEU A 163 9.92 4.46 -3.29
C LEU A 163 10.65 5.81 -3.42
N LEU A 164 11.20 6.33 -2.32
CA LEU A 164 11.95 7.59 -2.31
C LEU A 164 13.14 7.55 -3.27
N ARG A 165 13.89 6.44 -3.26
CA ARG A 165 15.05 6.26 -4.15
C ARG A 165 14.64 6.23 -5.62
N ASP A 166 13.52 5.58 -5.95
CA ASP A 166 13.04 5.51 -7.33
C ASP A 166 12.54 6.87 -7.83
N VAL A 167 11.73 7.58 -7.01
CA VAL A 167 11.27 8.95 -7.31
C VAL A 167 12.45 9.89 -7.54
N TYR A 168 13.46 9.86 -6.65
CA TYR A 168 14.64 10.73 -6.77
C TYR A 168 15.38 10.51 -8.09
N LYS A 169 15.59 9.24 -8.48
CA LYS A 169 16.25 8.89 -9.74
C LYS A 169 15.51 9.45 -10.95
N GLU A 170 14.19 9.39 -10.96
CA GLU A 170 13.39 9.91 -12.07
C GLU A 170 13.43 11.44 -12.14
N ILE A 171 13.39 12.15 -11.00
CA ILE A 171 13.54 13.61 -10.95
C ILE A 171 14.91 14.04 -11.49
N THR A 172 16.00 13.36 -11.09
CA THR A 172 17.35 13.67 -11.58
C THR A 172 17.47 13.47 -13.09
N LYS A 173 16.90 12.38 -13.63
CA LYS A 173 16.89 12.14 -15.09
C LYS A 173 16.13 13.22 -15.85
N ALA A 174 14.94 13.59 -15.37
CA ALA A 174 14.13 14.63 -15.99
C ALA A 174 14.88 15.98 -16.03
N LYS A 175 15.56 16.35 -14.93
CA LYS A 175 16.38 17.56 -14.84
C LYS A 175 17.56 17.53 -15.84
N ASN A 176 18.25 16.39 -15.96
CA ASN A 176 19.38 16.27 -16.88
C ASN A 176 18.96 16.37 -18.35
N ASN A 177 17.81 15.77 -18.71
CA ASN A 177 17.27 15.87 -20.08
C ASN A 177 16.89 17.32 -20.43
N LEU A 178 16.26 18.04 -19.50
CA LEU A 178 15.92 19.45 -19.70
C LEU A 178 17.16 20.32 -19.93
N ASN A 179 18.20 20.14 -19.11
CA ASN A 179 19.45 20.88 -19.27
C ASN A 179 20.09 20.61 -20.63
N LYS A 180 20.05 19.37 -21.12
CA LYS A 180 20.60 19.00 -22.43
C LYS A 180 19.85 19.71 -23.58
N THR A 181 18.52 19.73 -23.56
CA THR A 181 17.72 20.44 -24.57
C THR A 181 17.98 21.95 -24.56
N VAL A 182 18.13 22.55 -23.37
CA VAL A 182 18.46 23.98 -23.25
C VAL A 182 19.85 24.29 -23.82
N THR A 183 20.85 23.45 -23.55
CA THR A 183 22.20 23.64 -24.12
C THR A 183 22.25 23.45 -25.64
N GLU A 184 21.50 22.50 -26.19
CA GLU A 184 21.43 22.28 -27.64
C GLU A 184 20.75 23.46 -28.36
N ASN A 185 19.68 24.02 -27.77
CA ASN A 185 18.99 25.20 -28.32
C ASN A 185 19.84 26.49 -28.25
N LEU A 186 20.74 26.59 -27.27
CA LEU A 186 21.66 27.74 -27.14
C LEU A 186 22.90 27.64 -28.04
N GLN A 187 23.26 26.44 -28.52
CA GLN A 187 24.38 26.24 -29.45
C GLN A 187 23.95 26.23 -30.92
N GLY A 188 22.65 26.07 -31.20
CA GLY A 188 22.06 26.11 -32.54
C GLY A 188 21.48 27.47 -32.97
N ALA A 189 21.62 28.52 -32.15
CA ALA A 189 21.22 29.90 -32.42
C ALA A 189 22.45 30.82 -32.47
#